data_AF-A0AAP0RI39-F1
#
_entry.id   AF-A0AAP0RI39-F1
#
_cell.length_a   1.000
_cell.length_b   1.000
_cell.length_c   1.000
_cell.angle_alpha   90.00
_cell.angle_beta   90.00
_cell.angle_gamma   90.00
#
_symmetry.space_group_name_H-M   'P 1'
#
loop_
_entity.id
_entity.type
_entity.pdbx_description
1 polymer ?
#
loop_
_entity_poly.entity_id
_entity_poly.type
_entity_poly.pdbx_seq_one_letter_code
_entity_poly.pdbx_strand_id
1 'polypeptide(L)'
;MFNSAGFVGDSLNRNMFVSLFCTLRQVSSEVKKWRPAGADRGFTFLQYNLTIAYHRTNLLARYGRWSANANGGVLESLGYKVGFRVDVDIPDGTWAKAPSFHDILIFNTGHW
;
A
#
# COMPACT_ATOMS: atom_id res chain seq x y z
N MET A 1 6.67 13.15 19.19
CA MET A 1 7.79 12.70 18.33
C MET A 1 7.21 11.67 17.38
N PHE A 2 7.42 11.82 16.08
CA PHE A 2 6.92 10.87 15.09
C PHE A 2 7.81 9.63 15.08
N ASN A 3 7.22 8.48 15.38
CA ASN A 3 7.94 7.22 15.60
C ASN A 3 7.53 6.14 14.59
N SER A 4 6.61 6.45 13.67
CA SER A 4 6.05 5.48 12.74
C SER A 4 5.76 6.09 11.36
N ALA A 5 6.32 5.51 10.30
CA ALA A 5 6.05 5.91 8.91
C ALA A 5 5.54 4.73 8.06
N GLY A 6 4.44 4.95 7.35
CA GLY A 6 3.80 3.97 6.47
C GLY A 6 3.93 4.35 5.00
N PHE A 7 4.55 3.49 4.21
CA PHE A 7 4.57 3.56 2.75
C PHE A 7 3.35 2.81 2.22
N VAL A 8 2.45 3.51 1.54
CA VAL A 8 1.21 2.93 1.01
C VAL A 8 1.19 3.09 -0.51
N GLY A 9 1.25 1.97 -1.23
CA GLY A 9 1.25 2.05 -2.69
C GLY A 9 1.73 0.81 -3.42
N ASP A 10 2.12 1.04 -4.67
CA ASP A 10 2.49 0.02 -5.64
C ASP A 10 3.96 -0.45 -5.49
N SER A 11 4.47 -1.13 -6.52
CA SER A 11 5.84 -1.65 -6.56
C SER A 11 6.92 -0.57 -6.48
N LEU A 12 6.67 0.66 -6.96
CA LEU A 12 7.60 1.78 -6.83
C LEU A 12 7.63 2.30 -5.40
N ASN A 13 6.49 2.32 -4.73
CA ASN A 13 6.42 2.67 -3.31
C ASN A 13 7.17 1.64 -2.44
N ARG A 14 7.09 0.35 -2.79
CA ARG A 14 7.94 -0.69 -2.19
C ARG A 14 9.43 -0.39 -2.38
N ASN A 15 9.85 0.07 -3.56
CA ASN A 15 11.25 0.40 -3.81
C ASN A 15 11.72 1.57 -2.94
N MET A 16 10.89 2.60 -2.76
CA MET A 16 11.17 3.70 -1.83
C MET A 16 11.31 3.21 -0.38
N PHE A 17 10.39 2.35 0.08
CA PHE A 17 10.46 1.73 1.41
C PHE A 17 11.77 0.95 1.61
N VAL A 18 12.16 0.12 0.63
CA VAL A 18 13.41 -0.66 0.71
C VAL A 18 14.63 0.25 0.68
N SER A 19 14.62 1.31 -0.14
CA SER A 19 15.70 2.30 -0.19
C SER A 19 15.91 2.96 1.17
N LEU A 20 14.84 3.47 1.80
CA LEU A 20 14.93 4.09 3.13
C LEU A 20 15.40 3.08 4.19
N PHE A 21 14.87 1.85 4.16
CA PHE A 21 15.33 0.79 5.05
C PHE A 21 16.84 0.57 4.95
N CYS A 22 17.37 0.45 3.73
CA CYS A 22 18.81 0.24 3.50
C CYS A 22 19.64 1.43 3.99
N THR A 23 19.21 2.67 3.77
CA THR A 23 19.89 3.87 4.28
C THR A 23 19.94 3.88 5.81
N LEU A 24 18.81 3.63 6.48
CA LEU A 24 18.75 3.58 7.94
C LEU A 24 19.57 2.42 8.52
N ARG A 25 19.65 1.29 7.81
CA ARG A 25 20.42 0.12 8.22
C ARG A 25 21.92 0.40 8.31
N GLN A 26 22.45 1.35 7.54
CA GLN A 26 23.87 1.74 7.59
C GLN A 26 24.25 2.40 8.92
N VAL A 27 23.30 3.07 9.58
CA VAL A 27 23.53 3.81 10.83
C VAL A 27 22.90 3.15 12.06
N SER A 28 22.18 2.03 11.87
CA SER A 28 21.51 1.31 12.96
C SER A 28 21.46 -0.21 12.72
N SER A 29 22.23 -0.94 13.53
CA SER A 29 22.38 -2.40 13.45
C SER A 29 21.33 -3.18 14.24
N GLU A 30 20.57 -2.52 15.12
CA GLU A 30 19.51 -3.15 15.91
C GLU A 30 18.14 -2.96 15.25
N VAL A 31 17.71 -3.98 14.50
CA VAL A 31 16.44 -3.96 13.77
C VAL A 31 15.61 -5.18 14.13
N LYS A 32 14.34 -4.95 14.45
CA LYS A 32 13.33 -5.98 14.61
C LYS A 32 12.41 -5.99 13.39
N LYS A 33 12.25 -7.14 12.75
CA LYS A 33 11.20 -7.33 11.74
C LYS A 33 9.84 -7.34 12.44
N TRP A 34 8.94 -6.48 12.02
CA TRP A 34 7.62 -6.29 12.65
C TRP A 34 6.57 -6.01 11.57
N ARG A 35 5.40 -6.61 11.66
CA ARG A 35 4.31 -6.41 10.69
C ARG A 35 3.08 -5.85 11.42
N PRO A 36 2.83 -4.52 11.35
CA PRO A 36 1.56 -3.97 11.81
C PRO A 36 0.39 -4.49 10.95
N ALA A 37 -0.83 -4.39 11.46
CA ALA A 37 -2.01 -4.98 10.83
C ALA A 37 -2.23 -4.42 9.41
N GLY A 38 -2.23 -5.30 8.40
CA GLY A 38 -2.38 -4.96 6.99
C GLY A 38 -1.07 -4.65 6.24
N ALA A 39 0.05 -4.49 6.94
CA ALA A 39 1.34 -4.25 6.28
C ALA A 39 1.91 -5.54 5.67
N ASP A 40 2.42 -5.44 4.43
CA ASP A 40 3.18 -6.51 3.75
C ASP A 40 4.54 -6.71 4.43
N ARG A 41 5.18 -5.59 4.78
CA ARG A 41 6.51 -5.55 5.43
C ARG A 41 6.57 -4.44 6.47
N GLY A 42 7.42 -4.63 7.46
CA GLY A 42 7.79 -3.57 8.38
C GLY A 42 9.00 -3.93 9.22
N PHE A 43 9.65 -2.89 9.72
CA PHE A 43 10.86 -2.96 10.51
C PHE A 43 10.83 -1.86 11.58
N THR A 44 11.28 -2.21 12.78
CA THR A 44 11.49 -1.26 13.86
C THR A 44 12.99 -1.16 14.15
N PHE A 45 13.54 0.04 14.03
CA PHE A 45 14.91 0.39 14.43
C PHE A 45 14.89 0.71 15.92
N LEU A 46 15.43 -0.20 16.74
CA LEU A 46 15.22 -0.19 18.21
C LEU A 46 15.87 1.02 18.87
N GLN A 47 17.07 1.39 18.42
CA GLN A 47 17.84 2.51 18.95
C GLN A 47 17.09 3.86 18.90
N TYR A 48 16.22 4.02 17.90
CA TYR A 48 15.47 5.27 17.67
C TYR A 48 13.97 5.11 17.93
N ASN A 49 13.51 3.91 18.30
CA ASN A 49 12.10 3.57 18.36
C ASN A 49 11.32 3.96 17.08
N LEU A 50 11.96 3.80 15.91
CA LEU A 50 11.38 4.18 14.61
C LEU A 50 10.86 2.94 13.90
N THR A 51 9.58 2.91 13.58
CA THR A 51 8.97 1.87 12.75
C THR A 51 8.72 2.39 11.33
N ILE A 52 9.15 1.64 10.33
CA ILE A 52 8.75 1.85 8.94
C ILE A 52 7.97 0.63 8.46
N ALA A 53 6.87 0.84 7.75
CA ALA A 53 6.05 -0.23 7.19
C ALA A 53 5.68 0.04 5.74
N TYR A 54 5.37 -1.03 5.00
CA TYR A 54 4.89 -0.98 3.63
C TYR A 54 3.55 -1.72 3.53
N HIS A 55 2.54 -1.01 3.01
CA HIS A 55 1.21 -1.51 2.70
C HIS A 55 1.04 -1.53 1.19
N ARG A 56 0.91 -2.73 0.63
CA ARG A 56 0.76 -2.90 -0.81
C ARG A 56 -0.66 -2.56 -1.25
N THR A 57 -0.79 -1.67 -2.21
CA THR A 57 -2.02 -1.41 -2.95
C THR A 57 -1.68 -0.81 -4.32
N ASN A 58 -2.32 -1.29 -5.39
CA ASN A 58 -1.97 -0.80 -6.73
C ASN A 58 -2.63 0.56 -7.03
N LEU A 59 -3.90 0.74 -6.63
CA LEU A 59 -4.71 1.92 -6.98
C LEU A 59 -5.11 2.79 -5.79
N LEU A 60 -4.69 2.45 -4.56
CA LEU A 60 -5.19 2.97 -3.28
C LEU A 60 -6.67 2.67 -3.02
N ALA A 61 -7.52 2.78 -4.03
CA ALA A 61 -8.93 2.42 -4.00
C ALA A 61 -9.13 0.91 -4.16
N ARG A 62 -10.25 0.41 -3.64
CA ARG A 62 -10.72 -0.95 -3.88
C ARG A 62 -10.96 -1.12 -5.37
N TYR A 63 -10.39 -2.18 -5.92
CA TYR A 63 -10.61 -2.54 -7.31
C TYR A 63 -10.80 -4.04 -7.45
N GLY A 64 -11.54 -4.45 -8.47
CA GLY A 64 -11.85 -5.84 -8.74
C GLY A 64 -12.04 -6.08 -10.23
N ARG A 65 -11.74 -7.30 -10.67
CA ARG A 65 -11.98 -7.68 -12.07
C ARG A 65 -13.48 -7.64 -12.35
N TRP A 66 -13.84 -6.99 -13.44
CA TRP A 66 -15.17 -6.99 -14.00
C TRP A 66 -15.15 -7.75 -15.33
N SER A 67 -16.21 -8.49 -15.61
CA SER A 67 -16.44 -9.18 -16.87
C SER A 67 -17.89 -9.00 -17.28
N ALA A 68 -18.10 -8.88 -18.59
CA ALA A 68 -19.43 -8.80 -19.17
C ALA A 68 -20.29 -9.98 -18.72
N ASN A 69 -21.56 -9.73 -18.48
CA ASN A 69 -22.54 -10.76 -18.14
C ASN A 69 -23.60 -10.91 -19.25
N ALA A 70 -24.32 -12.03 -19.23
CA ALA A 70 -25.32 -12.35 -20.27
C ALA A 70 -26.55 -11.43 -20.27
N ASN A 71 -26.73 -10.61 -19.22
CA ASN A 71 -27.89 -9.73 -19.10
C ASN A 71 -27.74 -8.44 -19.93
N GLY A 72 -26.54 -8.18 -20.47
CA GLY A 72 -26.24 -6.98 -21.25
C GLY A 72 -26.27 -5.72 -20.40
N GLY A 73 -25.49 -4.73 -20.82
CA GLY A 73 -25.34 -3.46 -20.11
C GLY A 73 -24.73 -2.39 -20.98
N VAL A 74 -24.64 -1.17 -20.44
CA VAL A 74 -24.06 -0.03 -21.17
C VAL A 74 -22.64 -0.32 -21.62
N LEU A 75 -21.81 -0.95 -20.76
CA LEU A 75 -20.43 -1.29 -21.07
C LEU A 75 -20.34 -2.34 -22.19
N GLU A 76 -21.18 -3.37 -22.16
CA GLU A 76 -21.27 -4.39 -23.19
C GLU A 76 -21.74 -3.81 -24.53
N SER A 77 -22.68 -2.86 -24.51
CA SER A 77 -23.17 -2.17 -25.71
C SER A 77 -22.10 -1.30 -26.38
N LEU A 78 -21.14 -0.82 -25.58
CA LEU A 78 -19.95 -0.10 -26.05
C LEU A 78 -18.82 -1.05 -26.49
N GLY A 79 -19.03 -2.37 -26.45
CA GLY A 79 -18.07 -3.37 -26.87
C GLY A 79 -17.06 -3.81 -25.81
N TYR A 80 -17.17 -3.36 -24.56
CA TYR A 80 -16.30 -3.79 -23.48
C TYR A 80 -16.67 -5.21 -23.00
N LYS A 81 -15.67 -6.09 -22.89
CA LYS A 81 -15.83 -7.50 -22.47
C LYS A 81 -15.28 -7.81 -21.08
N VAL A 82 -14.22 -7.09 -20.70
CA VAL A 82 -13.52 -7.22 -19.42
C VAL A 82 -13.03 -5.85 -19.00
N GLY A 83 -12.80 -5.67 -17.71
CA GLY A 83 -12.28 -4.43 -17.16
C GLY A 83 -12.00 -4.54 -15.68
N PHE A 84 -11.77 -3.39 -15.06
CA PHE A 84 -11.69 -3.28 -13.60
C PHE A 84 -12.79 -2.34 -13.13
N ARG A 85 -13.53 -2.79 -12.13
CA ARG A 85 -14.34 -1.90 -11.31
C ARG A 85 -13.43 -1.27 -10.28
N VAL A 86 -13.49 0.05 -10.15
CA VAL A 86 -12.73 0.82 -9.16
C VAL A 86 -13.74 1.60 -8.32
N ASP A 87 -13.83 1.26 -7.04
CA ASP A 87 -14.68 1.96 -6.08
C ASP A 87 -13.85 3.08 -5.44
N VAL A 88 -13.81 4.26 -6.08
CA VAL A 88 -12.89 5.37 -5.73
C VAL A 88 -13.11 5.95 -4.33
N ASP A 89 -14.28 5.73 -3.76
CA ASP A 89 -14.71 6.16 -2.44
C ASP A 89 -14.36 5.13 -1.34
N ILE A 90 -13.86 3.95 -1.72
CA ILE A 90 -13.55 2.88 -0.78
C ILE A 90 -12.06 2.54 -0.81
N PRO A 91 -11.33 2.71 0.29
CA PRO A 91 -9.91 2.35 0.33
C PRO A 91 -9.74 0.83 0.17
N ASP A 92 -8.64 0.44 -0.48
CA ASP A 92 -8.21 -0.94 -0.56
C ASP A 92 -7.93 -1.50 0.84
N GLY A 93 -8.35 -2.74 1.08
CA GLY A 93 -8.45 -3.29 2.44
C GLY A 93 -7.10 -3.44 3.15
N THR A 94 -6.02 -3.56 2.39
CA THR A 94 -4.64 -3.78 2.90
C THR A 94 -4.08 -2.59 3.67
N TRP A 95 -4.57 -1.37 3.42
CA TRP A 95 -4.01 -0.15 4.01
C TRP A 95 -5.04 0.72 4.73
N ALA A 96 -6.33 0.40 4.69
CA ALA A 96 -7.38 1.21 5.34
C ALA A 96 -7.14 1.52 6.83
N LYS A 97 -6.37 0.67 7.53
CA LYS A 97 -5.98 0.88 8.95
C LYS A 97 -4.62 1.57 9.14
N ALA A 98 -3.85 1.81 8.08
CA ALA A 98 -2.54 2.47 8.16
C ALA A 98 -2.60 3.83 8.88
N PRO A 99 -3.61 4.70 8.68
CA PRO A 99 -3.70 5.97 9.41
C PRO A 99 -3.83 5.84 10.93
N SER A 100 -4.29 4.71 11.46
CA SER A 100 -4.35 4.50 12.91
C SER A 100 -3.03 4.04 13.53
N PHE A 101 -2.03 3.67 12.72
CA PHE A 101 -0.75 3.11 13.18
C PHE A 101 0.46 3.98 12.86
N HIS A 102 0.34 4.88 11.90
CA HIS A 102 1.46 5.67 11.38
C HIS A 102 1.26 7.15 11.64
N ASP A 103 2.32 7.80 12.08
CA ASP A 103 2.37 9.24 12.23
C ASP A 103 2.54 9.94 10.88
N ILE A 104 3.25 9.29 9.96
CA ILE A 104 3.56 9.78 8.62
C ILE A 104 3.10 8.74 7.61
N LEU A 105 2.37 9.17 6.59
CA LEU A 105 2.00 8.32 5.44
C LEU A 105 2.62 8.87 4.16
N ILE A 106 3.22 7.98 3.38
CA ILE A 106 3.82 8.27 2.07
C ILE A 106 3.07 7.46 1.03
N PHE A 107 2.23 8.14 0.25
CA PHE A 107 1.41 7.53 -0.79
C PHE A 107 2.09 7.58 -2.16
N ASN A 108 1.90 6.52 -2.96
CA ASN A 108 2.16 6.52 -4.40
C ASN A 108 1.21 5.53 -5.09
N THR A 109 0.66 5.91 -6.24
CA THR A 109 -0.02 5.02 -7.16
C THR A 109 0.22 5.51 -8.59
N GLY A 110 0.65 4.62 -9.47
CA GLY A 110 0.82 4.93 -10.89
C GLY A 110 1.44 3.79 -11.70
N HIS A 111 2.12 2.85 -11.04
CA HIS A 111 2.68 1.67 -11.65
C HIS A 111 1.79 0.46 -11.34
N TRP A 112 0.88 0.11 -12.25
CA TRP A 112 -0.12 -0.97 -12.11
C TRP A 112 0.13 -2.14 -13.05
#